data_AF-A0A2V7U0T6-F1
#
_entry.id   AF-A0A2V7U0T6-F1
#
_cell.length_a   1.000
_cell.length_b   1.000
_cell.length_c   1.000
_cell.angle_alpha   90.00
_cell.angle_beta   90.00
_cell.angle_gamma   90.00
#
_symmetry.space_group_name_H-M   'P 1'
#
loop_
_entity.id
_entity.type
_entity.pdbx_description
1 polymer ?
#
loop_
_entity_poly.entity_id
_entity_poly.type
_entity_poly.pdbx_seq_one_letter_code
_entity_poly.pdbx_strand_id
1 'polypeptide(L)'
;MKPSTVNIFGNFGTQNLGNECTLQAVIHNVRQYLPDAPLRCICTDPEDTSRRYNVPAVAMSSTYAHREASTASARRTQPLLRLLRGIVIRIPRELMHWVTAFKTLKDGRMLIMAGTGMLDDFGIRPFDLHYEIFKWSLLAKLRRCKLLFVSVGTGRLEHPLSRWFVKAALALADYRSYRDRFSRDLLGSLGIAARRDFVYPDLVFSFPRPAIRREPRHRTGPVVGLGLMEYYGRGCRPEHGRAIYHEYIEKVTTFVAWLLQRGYTVRLLIGDVVYDSRASDDVIGRLKERHVVYDESRLIHGPVSSVDQLISQLAQSEIVVASRFHNVLLALMLTKPVVSISYYGRKNEALMAEMGLAEYCQRIDDLDPGRLIEQFLALEERTETLAPYLAQKSEEYRAALERQYTAIFDQAPDRRPERGAHAVSR
;
A
#
# COMPACT_ATOMS: atom_id res chain seq x y z
N MET A 1 -18.03 26.11 -17.01
CA MET A 1 -17.62 24.80 -17.54
C MET A 1 -17.74 23.77 -16.42
N LYS A 2 -18.23 22.55 -16.66
CA LYS A 2 -18.32 21.53 -15.60
C LYS A 2 -16.90 21.18 -15.13
N PRO A 3 -16.63 21.14 -13.82
CA PRO A 3 -15.31 20.75 -13.34
C PRO A 3 -15.04 19.29 -13.74
N SER A 4 -13.90 19.07 -14.37
CA SER A 4 -13.51 17.78 -14.93
C SER A 4 -13.10 16.80 -13.83
N THR A 5 -13.56 15.55 -13.91
CA THR A 5 -13.36 14.56 -12.83
C THR A 5 -11.91 14.05 -12.79
N VAL A 6 -11.35 13.92 -11.58
CA VAL A 6 -10.08 13.22 -11.32
C VAL A 6 -10.40 11.79 -10.92
N ASN A 7 -9.95 10.83 -11.73
CA ASN A 7 -10.15 9.41 -11.45
C ASN A 7 -8.90 8.85 -10.76
N ILE A 8 -9.07 8.10 -9.67
CA ILE A 8 -7.99 7.48 -8.89
C ILE A 8 -8.17 5.97 -8.98
N PHE A 9 -7.14 5.26 -9.46
CA PHE A 9 -7.15 3.81 -9.62
C PHE A 9 -6.19 3.15 -8.64
N GLY A 10 -6.65 2.08 -7.98
CA GLY A 10 -5.82 1.27 -7.10
C GLY A 10 -6.62 0.26 -6.28
N ASN A 11 -5.90 -0.62 -5.58
CA ASN A 11 -6.52 -1.70 -4.78
C ASN A 11 -7.06 -1.18 -3.44
N PHE A 12 -8.22 -0.52 -3.48
CA PHE A 12 -8.88 0.10 -2.32
C PHE A 12 -10.17 -0.61 -1.92
N GLY A 13 -10.60 -0.37 -0.69
CA GLY A 13 -11.76 -0.99 -0.04
C GLY A 13 -11.51 -2.43 0.41
N THR A 14 -10.26 -2.90 0.37
CA THR A 14 -9.89 -4.28 0.73
C THR A 14 -9.49 -4.43 2.19
N GLN A 15 -9.67 -3.37 2.99
CA GLN A 15 -9.25 -3.29 4.39
C GLN A 15 -7.73 -3.48 4.61
N ASN A 16 -6.95 -3.38 3.53
CA ASN A 16 -5.51 -3.23 3.58
C ASN A 16 -5.18 -1.78 3.92
N LEU A 17 -4.86 -1.54 5.20
CA LEU A 17 -4.70 -0.19 5.75
C LEU A 17 -3.59 0.61 5.06
N GLY A 18 -2.63 -0.09 4.43
CA GLY A 18 -1.58 0.53 3.63
C GLY A 18 -2.08 1.18 2.35
N ASN A 19 -2.87 0.45 1.56
CA ASN A 19 -3.47 0.98 0.33
C ASN A 19 -4.48 2.08 0.65
N GLU A 20 -5.25 1.89 1.73
CA GLU A 20 -6.18 2.88 2.25
C GLU A 20 -5.46 4.20 2.65
N CYS A 21 -4.28 4.11 3.26
CA CYS A 21 -3.47 5.29 3.57
C CYS A 21 -2.95 5.99 2.31
N THR A 22 -2.52 5.22 1.31
CA THR A 22 -2.10 5.76 0.00
C THR A 22 -3.25 6.52 -0.66
N LEU A 23 -4.46 5.96 -0.63
CA LEU A 23 -5.66 6.62 -1.18
C LEU A 23 -5.96 7.92 -0.44
N GLN A 24 -5.92 7.92 0.89
CA GLN A 24 -6.13 9.12 1.70
C GLN A 24 -5.13 10.23 1.36
N ALA A 25 -3.84 9.87 1.22
CA ALA A 25 -2.81 10.82 0.82
C ALA A 25 -3.09 11.44 -0.55
N VAL A 26 -3.49 10.64 -1.55
CA VAL A 26 -3.85 11.15 -2.88
C VAL A 26 -5.09 12.02 -2.83
N ILE A 27 -6.16 11.60 -2.14
CA ILE A 27 -7.39 12.40 -2.00
C ILE A 27 -7.07 13.76 -1.36
N HIS A 28 -6.28 13.76 -0.28
CA HIS A 28 -5.87 14.98 0.42
C HIS A 28 -5.18 15.95 -0.54
N ASN A 29 -4.15 15.48 -1.25
CA ASN A 29 -3.41 16.33 -2.18
C ASN A 29 -4.27 16.79 -3.37
N VAL A 30 -5.11 15.91 -3.95
CA VAL A 30 -6.00 16.35 -5.04
C VAL A 30 -6.95 17.45 -4.56
N ARG A 31 -7.50 17.34 -3.35
CA ARG A 31 -8.37 18.39 -2.79
C ARG A 31 -7.64 19.69 -2.49
N GLN A 32 -6.36 19.63 -2.14
CA GLN A 32 -5.54 20.81 -1.92
C GLN A 32 -5.26 21.58 -3.22
N TYR A 33 -4.93 20.88 -4.31
CA TYR A 33 -4.58 21.52 -5.59
C TYR A 33 -5.80 21.77 -6.50
N LEU A 34 -6.85 20.95 -6.39
CA LEU A 34 -8.06 21.00 -7.21
C LEU A 34 -9.32 20.86 -6.33
N PRO A 35 -9.64 21.87 -5.49
CA PRO A 35 -10.70 21.77 -4.48
C PRO A 35 -12.09 21.46 -5.06
N ASP A 36 -12.42 22.06 -6.21
CA ASP A 36 -13.71 21.94 -6.87
C ASP A 36 -13.81 20.75 -7.83
N ALA A 37 -12.72 20.00 -8.05
CA ALA A 37 -12.73 18.88 -8.98
C ALA A 37 -13.50 17.70 -8.37
N PRO A 38 -14.49 17.12 -9.10
CA PRO A 38 -15.09 15.87 -8.70
C PRO A 38 -14.03 14.77 -8.64
N LEU A 39 -14.07 13.97 -7.58
CA LEU A 39 -13.23 12.79 -7.42
C LEU A 39 -14.03 11.53 -7.77
N ARG A 40 -13.36 10.54 -8.35
CA ARG A 40 -13.90 9.19 -8.48
C ARG A 40 -12.82 8.15 -8.24
N CYS A 41 -13.13 7.13 -7.46
CA CYS A 41 -12.25 5.97 -7.29
C CYS A 41 -12.62 4.84 -8.25
N ILE A 42 -11.62 4.15 -8.78
CA ILE A 42 -11.74 2.91 -9.55
C ILE A 42 -10.97 1.86 -8.76
N CYS A 43 -11.68 0.99 -8.05
CA CYS A 43 -11.09 0.17 -6.99
C CYS A 43 -11.70 -1.23 -6.90
N THR A 44 -11.13 -2.05 -6.01
CA THR A 44 -11.50 -3.46 -5.85
C THR A 44 -12.85 -3.60 -5.18
N ASP A 45 -13.07 -2.84 -4.10
CA ASP A 45 -14.36 -2.74 -3.42
C ASP A 45 -14.87 -1.28 -3.42
N PRO A 46 -15.78 -0.94 -4.35
CA PRO A 46 -16.37 0.39 -4.45
C PRO A 46 -17.28 0.77 -3.29
N GLU A 47 -17.94 -0.20 -2.65
CA GLU A 47 -18.91 0.08 -1.58
C GLU A 47 -18.17 0.52 -0.31
N ASP A 48 -17.15 -0.23 0.11
CA ASP A 48 -16.33 0.18 1.26
C ASP A 48 -15.61 1.50 0.97
N THR A 49 -14.99 1.63 -0.21
CA THR A 49 -14.28 2.85 -0.60
C THR A 49 -15.20 4.08 -0.57
N SER A 50 -16.41 3.98 -1.16
CA SER A 50 -17.36 5.09 -1.19
C SER A 50 -17.83 5.46 0.21
N ARG A 51 -18.15 4.47 1.03
CA ARG A 51 -18.61 4.65 2.42
C ARG A 51 -17.54 5.29 3.29
N ARG A 52 -16.28 4.85 3.17
CA ARG A 52 -15.17 5.27 4.02
C ARG A 52 -14.65 6.67 3.69
N TYR A 53 -14.58 7.00 2.40
CA TYR A 53 -13.95 8.26 1.94
C TYR A 53 -14.94 9.29 1.42
N ASN A 54 -16.24 8.95 1.35
CA ASN A 54 -17.27 9.81 0.79
C ASN A 54 -16.93 10.30 -0.63
N VAL A 55 -16.39 9.39 -1.46
CA VAL A 55 -16.02 9.62 -2.86
C VAL A 55 -16.72 8.58 -3.72
N PRO A 56 -17.39 8.95 -4.83
CA PRO A 56 -17.97 7.98 -5.75
C PRO A 56 -16.93 6.95 -6.21
N ALA A 57 -17.22 5.67 -6.09
CA ALA A 57 -16.34 4.61 -6.56
C ALA A 57 -17.02 3.68 -7.57
N VAL A 58 -16.21 3.09 -8.45
CA VAL A 58 -16.64 2.05 -9.39
C VAL A 58 -15.68 0.86 -9.35
N ALA A 59 -16.19 -0.32 -9.70
CA ALA A 59 -15.38 -1.53 -9.70
C ALA A 59 -14.29 -1.44 -10.77
N MET A 60 -13.05 -1.75 -10.39
CA MET A 60 -11.94 -1.85 -11.32
C MET A 60 -12.07 -3.08 -12.24
N SER A 61 -12.74 -4.13 -11.78
CA SER A 61 -12.86 -5.39 -12.51
C SER A 61 -14.19 -6.07 -12.24
N SER A 62 -14.73 -6.73 -13.26
CA SER A 62 -15.89 -7.62 -13.16
C SER A 62 -15.60 -8.90 -12.36
N THR A 63 -14.33 -9.29 -12.26
CA THR A 63 -13.90 -10.59 -11.70
C THR A 63 -13.69 -10.51 -10.18
N TYR A 64 -13.20 -9.39 -9.66
CA TYR A 64 -12.95 -9.20 -8.24
C TYR A 64 -14.24 -9.09 -7.41
N ALA A 65 -15.28 -8.45 -7.95
CA ALA A 65 -16.58 -8.28 -7.28
C ALA A 65 -17.35 -9.59 -6.98
N HIS A 66 -16.91 -10.76 -7.47
CA HIS A 66 -17.61 -12.04 -7.26
C HIS A 66 -16.72 -13.20 -6.78
N ARG A 67 -15.49 -12.92 -6.31
CA ARG A 67 -14.68 -14.00 -5.72
C ARG A 67 -15.31 -14.59 -4.44
N GLU A 68 -16.18 -13.85 -3.74
CA GLU A 68 -16.92 -14.36 -2.58
C GLU A 68 -18.15 -15.24 -2.93
N ALA A 69 -18.81 -15.01 -4.08
CA ALA A 69 -20.06 -15.70 -4.41
C ALA A 69 -19.88 -17.09 -5.05
N SER A 70 -18.66 -17.47 -5.44
CA SER A 70 -18.43 -18.62 -6.34
C SER A 70 -17.79 -19.86 -5.69
N THR A 71 -17.48 -19.84 -4.39
CA THR A 71 -16.88 -20.98 -3.69
C THR A 71 -17.88 -22.05 -3.23
N ALA A 72 -19.19 -21.75 -3.21
CA ALA A 72 -20.19 -22.67 -2.65
C ALA A 72 -20.87 -23.64 -3.66
N SER A 73 -20.85 -23.38 -4.98
CA SER A 73 -21.70 -24.12 -5.95
C SER A 73 -20.96 -24.97 -7.00
N ALA A 74 -19.63 -24.83 -7.13
CA ALA A 74 -18.89 -25.39 -8.27
C ALA A 74 -18.41 -26.85 -8.10
N ARG A 75 -19.07 -27.69 -7.29
CA ARG A 75 -18.61 -29.07 -7.03
C ARG A 75 -19.18 -30.17 -7.93
N ARG A 76 -20.08 -29.89 -8.88
CA ARG A 76 -20.71 -30.98 -9.68
C ARG A 76 -21.09 -30.58 -11.12
N THR A 77 -20.12 -30.37 -12.01
CA THR A 77 -20.36 -30.13 -13.45
C THR A 77 -19.15 -30.56 -14.28
N GLN A 78 -19.38 -31.08 -15.49
CA GLN A 78 -18.32 -31.54 -16.39
C GLN A 78 -17.39 -30.40 -16.85
N PRO A 79 -16.08 -30.65 -17.04
CA PRO A 79 -15.08 -29.62 -17.30
C PRO A 79 -15.31 -28.83 -18.60
N LEU A 80 -15.83 -29.47 -19.65
CA LEU A 80 -16.12 -28.83 -20.94
C LEU A 80 -17.28 -27.83 -20.84
N LEU A 81 -18.37 -28.22 -20.17
CA LEU A 81 -19.53 -27.35 -19.92
C LEU A 81 -19.18 -26.16 -19.01
N ARG A 82 -18.22 -26.32 -18.09
CA ARG A 82 -17.67 -25.23 -17.29
C ARG A 82 -16.83 -24.26 -18.12
N LEU A 83 -16.02 -24.77 -19.04
CA LEU A 83 -15.24 -23.94 -19.96
C LEU A 83 -16.15 -23.14 -20.89
N LEU A 84 -17.15 -23.79 -21.49
CA LEU A 84 -18.12 -23.15 -22.39
C LEU A 84 -19.00 -22.12 -21.66
N ARG A 85 -19.56 -22.45 -20.48
CA ARG A 85 -20.25 -21.46 -19.64
C ARG A 85 -19.34 -20.32 -19.23
N GLY A 86 -18.08 -20.64 -18.91
CA GLY A 86 -17.06 -19.66 -18.58
C GLY A 86 -16.86 -18.68 -19.74
N ILE A 87 -16.72 -19.15 -20.97
CA ILE A 87 -16.52 -18.30 -22.16
C ILE A 87 -17.78 -17.48 -22.46
N VAL A 88 -18.96 -18.11 -22.50
CA VAL A 88 -20.24 -17.47 -22.86
C VAL A 88 -20.68 -16.43 -21.82
N ILE A 89 -20.34 -16.60 -20.55
CA ILE A 89 -20.68 -15.62 -19.50
C ILE A 89 -19.57 -14.57 -19.35
N ARG A 90 -18.30 -15.00 -19.36
CA ARG A 90 -17.16 -14.10 -19.07
C ARG A 90 -16.89 -13.13 -20.20
N ILE A 91 -17.00 -13.53 -21.47
CA ILE A 91 -16.70 -12.63 -22.60
C ILE A 91 -17.73 -11.48 -22.70
N PRO A 92 -19.05 -11.72 -22.73
CA PRO A 92 -20.01 -10.63 -22.79
C PRO A 92 -19.95 -9.72 -21.56
N ARG A 93 -19.70 -10.31 -20.38
CA ARG A 93 -19.53 -9.55 -19.14
C ARG A 93 -18.28 -8.67 -19.17
N GLU A 94 -17.19 -9.18 -19.72
CA GLU A 94 -15.98 -8.39 -19.92
C GLU A 94 -16.22 -7.27 -20.94
N LEU A 95 -16.88 -7.55 -22.08
CA LEU A 95 -17.28 -6.53 -23.05
C LEU A 95 -18.14 -5.43 -22.43
N MET A 96 -19.12 -5.81 -21.61
CA MET A 96 -19.94 -4.86 -20.86
C MET A 96 -19.08 -4.04 -19.89
N HIS A 97 -18.09 -4.67 -19.23
CA HIS A 97 -17.16 -3.96 -18.36
C HIS A 97 -16.26 -2.97 -19.11
N TRP A 98 -15.82 -3.30 -20.34
CA TRP A 98 -15.13 -2.36 -21.23
C TRP A 98 -16.02 -1.16 -21.56
N VAL A 99 -17.30 -1.39 -21.91
CA VAL A 99 -18.26 -0.32 -22.20
C VAL A 99 -18.50 0.55 -20.96
N THR A 100 -18.68 -0.07 -19.79
CA THR A 100 -18.88 0.65 -18.52
C THR A 100 -17.63 1.45 -18.16
N ALA A 101 -16.44 0.86 -18.20
CA ALA A 101 -15.18 1.55 -17.94
C ALA A 101 -14.95 2.73 -18.90
N PHE A 102 -15.25 2.54 -20.19
CA PHE A 102 -15.18 3.62 -21.18
C PHE A 102 -16.19 4.73 -20.91
N LYS A 103 -17.40 4.40 -20.43
CA LYS A 103 -18.41 5.40 -20.02
C LYS A 103 -17.99 6.13 -18.75
N THR A 104 -17.43 5.44 -17.77
CA THR A 104 -16.93 6.01 -16.51
C THR A 104 -15.95 7.15 -16.79
N LEU A 105 -15.02 6.96 -17.71
CA LEU A 105 -13.99 7.96 -18.03
C LEU A 105 -14.49 9.12 -18.91
N LYS A 106 -15.77 9.17 -19.31
CA LYS A 106 -16.31 10.17 -20.25
C LYS A 106 -16.07 11.62 -19.80
N ASP A 107 -16.22 11.90 -18.51
CA ASP A 107 -16.09 13.24 -17.93
C ASP A 107 -14.75 13.45 -17.20
N GLY A 108 -13.78 12.55 -17.41
CA GLY A 108 -12.49 12.54 -16.73
C GLY A 108 -11.44 13.42 -17.41
N ARG A 109 -10.74 14.25 -16.64
CA ARG A 109 -9.52 14.97 -17.12
C ARG A 109 -8.26 14.13 -16.96
N MET A 110 -8.20 13.33 -15.91
CA MET A 110 -7.04 12.52 -15.60
C MET A 110 -7.41 11.20 -14.92
N LEU A 111 -6.51 10.23 -15.08
CA LEU A 111 -6.50 8.95 -14.38
C LEU A 111 -5.16 8.84 -13.65
N ILE A 112 -5.22 8.86 -12.32
CA ILE A 112 -4.09 8.70 -11.42
C ILE A 112 -4.03 7.23 -11.01
N MET A 113 -2.98 6.52 -11.45
CA MET A 113 -2.60 5.21 -10.92
C MET A 113 -1.81 5.46 -9.64
N ALA A 114 -2.51 5.34 -8.51
CA ALA A 114 -2.05 5.82 -7.20
C ALA A 114 -1.20 4.77 -6.50
N GLY A 115 0.12 5.00 -6.48
CA GLY A 115 1.10 4.38 -5.57
C GLY A 115 0.95 2.88 -5.32
N THR A 116 1.39 2.39 -4.16
CA THR A 116 1.37 0.97 -3.76
C THR A 116 2.29 0.04 -4.57
N GLY A 117 2.43 -1.21 -4.11
CA GLY A 117 3.12 -2.27 -4.84
C GLY A 117 2.29 -2.89 -5.96
N MET A 118 1.51 -2.10 -6.71
CA MET A 118 0.53 -2.60 -7.68
C MET A 118 1.14 -3.25 -8.94
N LEU A 119 2.43 -3.06 -9.19
CA LEU A 119 3.15 -3.61 -10.34
C LEU A 119 3.99 -4.84 -9.95
N ASP A 120 3.50 -5.68 -9.05
CA ASP A 120 4.17 -6.88 -8.54
C ASP A 120 3.33 -8.13 -8.82
N ASP A 121 3.96 -9.25 -9.18
CA ASP A 121 3.30 -10.55 -9.39
C ASP A 121 2.96 -11.26 -8.06
N PHE A 122 2.98 -10.58 -6.91
CA PHE A 122 2.70 -11.21 -5.62
C PHE A 122 1.22 -11.59 -5.48
N GLY A 123 0.93 -12.89 -5.50
CA GLY A 123 -0.42 -13.42 -5.23
C GLY A 123 -1.46 -13.18 -6.33
N ILE A 124 -1.04 -12.66 -7.50
CA ILE A 124 -1.95 -12.34 -8.61
C ILE A 124 -1.58 -13.08 -9.90
N ARG A 125 -2.59 -13.38 -10.72
CA ARG A 125 -2.39 -13.95 -12.05
C ARG A 125 -2.22 -12.84 -13.09
N PRO A 126 -1.65 -13.12 -14.27
CA PRO A 126 -1.40 -12.09 -15.29
C PRO A 126 -2.65 -11.34 -15.79
N PHE A 127 -3.82 -12.00 -15.77
CA PHE A 127 -5.11 -11.42 -16.17
C PHE A 127 -5.90 -10.80 -15.01
N ASP A 128 -5.30 -10.72 -13.82
CA ASP A 128 -5.88 -10.03 -12.68
C ASP A 128 -5.50 -8.53 -12.76
N LEU A 129 -4.79 -7.98 -11.76
CA LEU A 129 -4.53 -6.53 -11.65
C LEU A 129 -3.75 -5.94 -12.84
N HIS A 130 -2.75 -6.63 -13.38
CA HIS A 130 -1.93 -6.11 -14.49
C HIS A 130 -2.73 -5.88 -15.77
N TYR A 131 -3.66 -6.79 -16.09
CA TYR A 131 -4.57 -6.63 -17.21
C TYR A 131 -5.51 -5.44 -17.00
N GLU A 132 -6.02 -5.26 -15.78
CA GLU A 132 -6.88 -4.12 -15.45
C GLU A 132 -6.12 -2.79 -15.57
N ILE A 133 -4.88 -2.71 -15.08
CA ILE A 133 -4.01 -1.54 -15.24
C ILE A 133 -3.85 -1.19 -16.73
N PHE A 134 -3.58 -2.18 -17.58
CA PHE A 134 -3.48 -1.97 -19.03
C PHE A 134 -4.81 -1.50 -19.65
N LYS A 135 -5.92 -2.18 -19.34
CA LYS A 135 -7.26 -1.85 -19.87
C LYS A 135 -7.64 -0.41 -19.53
N TRP A 136 -7.56 -0.03 -18.26
CA TRP A 136 -7.91 1.31 -17.82
C TRP A 136 -6.96 2.37 -18.37
N SER A 137 -5.67 2.06 -18.51
CA SER A 137 -4.69 2.93 -19.18
C SER A 137 -5.08 3.19 -20.63
N LEU A 138 -5.41 2.15 -21.40
CA LEU A 138 -5.83 2.28 -22.80
C LEU A 138 -7.11 3.10 -22.92
N LEU A 139 -8.13 2.78 -22.11
CA LEU A 139 -9.41 3.49 -22.11
C LEU A 139 -9.25 4.97 -21.73
N ALA A 140 -8.36 5.29 -20.79
CA ALA A 140 -8.01 6.68 -20.45
C ALA A 140 -7.45 7.44 -21.65
N LYS A 141 -6.53 6.84 -22.42
CA LYS A 141 -5.99 7.47 -23.63
C LYS A 141 -7.03 7.62 -24.73
N LEU A 142 -7.90 6.62 -24.93
CA LEU A 142 -9.02 6.72 -25.88
C LEU A 142 -10.01 7.83 -25.49
N ARG A 143 -10.15 8.13 -24.20
CA ARG A 143 -10.93 9.26 -23.67
C ARG A 143 -10.16 10.57 -23.56
N ARG A 144 -8.89 10.60 -24.01
CA ARG A 144 -7.99 11.76 -23.90
C ARG A 144 -7.79 12.25 -22.46
N CYS A 145 -7.92 11.37 -21.48
CA CYS A 145 -7.52 11.65 -20.10
C CYS A 145 -5.99 11.64 -20.01
N LYS A 146 -5.42 12.54 -19.19
CA LYS A 146 -4.02 12.44 -18.79
C LYS A 146 -3.82 11.21 -17.92
N LEU A 147 -2.91 10.32 -18.29
CA LEU A 147 -2.61 9.10 -17.57
C LEU A 147 -1.34 9.29 -16.72
N LEU A 148 -1.48 9.18 -15.40
CA LEU A 148 -0.43 9.52 -14.45
C LEU A 148 -0.11 8.30 -13.57
N PHE A 149 1.12 7.80 -13.63
CA PHE A 149 1.63 6.81 -12.68
C PHE A 149 2.43 7.53 -11.60
N VAL A 150 1.89 7.54 -10.38
CA VAL A 150 2.37 8.42 -9.29
C VAL A 150 2.97 7.57 -8.16
N SER A 151 4.28 7.70 -7.95
CA SER A 151 5.10 6.93 -7.00
C SER A 151 4.77 5.43 -6.98
N VAL A 152 4.71 4.78 -8.16
CA VAL A 152 4.37 3.35 -8.24
C VAL A 152 5.56 2.48 -7.85
N GLY A 153 5.30 1.45 -7.05
CA GLY A 153 6.27 0.42 -6.72
C GLY A 153 6.11 -0.81 -7.61
N THR A 154 7.21 -1.47 -7.94
CA THR A 154 7.20 -2.77 -8.63
C THR A 154 7.96 -3.81 -7.82
N GLY A 155 7.50 -5.06 -7.90
CA GLY A 155 8.24 -6.21 -7.42
C GLY A 155 8.71 -7.07 -8.59
N ARG A 156 9.07 -8.32 -8.32
CA ARG A 156 9.55 -9.23 -9.37
C ARG A 156 8.39 -9.56 -10.32
N LEU A 157 8.46 -9.05 -11.54
CA LEU A 157 7.60 -9.46 -12.64
C LEU A 157 8.21 -10.71 -13.29
N GLU A 158 7.71 -11.89 -12.94
CA GLU A 158 8.20 -13.16 -13.46
C GLU A 158 7.47 -13.57 -14.74
N HIS A 159 6.17 -13.29 -14.81
CA HIS A 159 5.35 -13.77 -15.91
C HIS A 159 5.47 -12.88 -17.16
N PRO A 160 5.75 -13.44 -18.36
CA PRO A 160 5.91 -12.65 -19.60
C PRO A 160 4.70 -11.77 -19.94
N LEU A 161 3.48 -12.28 -19.75
CA LEU A 161 2.27 -11.48 -19.97
C LEU A 161 2.11 -10.33 -18.97
N SER A 162 2.42 -10.52 -17.68
CA SER A 162 2.41 -9.43 -16.70
C SER A 162 3.38 -8.33 -17.12
N ARG A 163 4.60 -8.71 -17.53
CA ARG A 163 5.60 -7.77 -18.06
C ARG A 163 5.07 -7.00 -19.27
N TRP A 164 4.41 -7.69 -20.20
CA TRP A 164 3.84 -7.05 -21.39
C TRP A 164 2.76 -6.04 -21.03
N PHE A 165 1.79 -6.41 -20.17
CA PHE A 165 0.72 -5.50 -19.75
C PHE A 165 1.27 -4.26 -19.04
N VAL A 166 2.20 -4.45 -18.10
CA VAL A 166 2.84 -3.34 -17.38
C VAL A 166 3.62 -2.43 -18.34
N LYS A 167 4.40 -3.01 -19.24
CA LYS A 167 5.16 -2.26 -20.25
C LYS A 167 4.25 -1.44 -21.17
N ALA A 168 3.17 -2.06 -21.65
CA ALA A 168 2.21 -1.39 -22.52
C ALA A 168 1.47 -0.25 -21.79
N ALA A 169 1.07 -0.47 -20.53
CA ALA A 169 0.42 0.56 -19.72
C ALA A 169 1.36 1.76 -19.45
N LEU A 170 2.62 1.49 -19.07
CA LEU A 170 3.61 2.54 -18.82
C LEU A 170 4.06 3.27 -20.10
N ALA A 171 3.97 2.63 -21.27
CA ALA A 171 4.23 3.30 -22.55
C ALA A 171 3.14 4.33 -22.92
N LEU A 172 1.93 4.16 -22.40
CA LEU A 172 0.80 5.07 -22.63
C LEU A 172 0.78 6.29 -21.68
N ALA A 173 1.54 6.23 -20.58
CA ALA A 173 1.53 7.21 -19.51
C ALA A 173 2.07 8.58 -19.96
N ASP A 174 1.37 9.65 -19.56
CA ASP A 174 1.82 11.04 -19.76
C ASP A 174 2.81 11.48 -18.66
N TYR A 175 2.73 10.85 -17.48
CA TYR A 175 3.64 11.07 -16.37
C TYR A 175 3.95 9.74 -15.68
N ARG A 176 5.22 9.54 -15.32
CA ARG A 176 5.69 8.36 -14.60
C ARG A 176 6.63 8.77 -13.49
N SER A 177 6.37 8.23 -12.31
CA SER A 177 7.24 8.33 -11.15
C SER A 177 7.23 7.02 -10.39
N TYR A 178 8.38 6.68 -9.83
CA TYR A 178 8.61 5.45 -9.10
C TYR A 178 8.88 5.74 -7.64
N ARG A 179 8.39 4.86 -6.77
CA ARG A 179 8.53 5.02 -5.32
C ARG A 179 9.97 4.95 -4.82
N ASP A 180 10.76 4.10 -5.47
CA ASP A 180 12.10 3.75 -5.02
C ASP A 180 12.99 3.45 -6.24
N ARG A 181 14.31 3.58 -6.04
CA ARG A 181 15.28 3.35 -7.12
C ARG A 181 15.24 1.92 -7.63
N PHE A 182 15.01 0.96 -6.73
CA PHE A 182 14.86 -0.46 -7.07
C PHE A 182 13.75 -0.66 -8.11
N SER A 183 12.58 -0.07 -7.89
CA SER A 183 11.43 -0.16 -8.78
C SER A 183 11.73 0.43 -10.16
N ARG A 184 12.35 1.61 -10.21
CA ARG A 184 12.77 2.25 -11.47
C ARG A 184 13.77 1.38 -12.23
N ASP A 185 14.79 0.87 -11.53
CA ASP A 185 15.87 0.12 -12.17
C ASP A 185 15.39 -1.25 -12.68
N LEU A 186 14.49 -1.90 -11.94
CA LEU A 186 13.84 -3.13 -12.36
C LEU A 186 13.00 -2.92 -13.63
N LEU A 187 12.17 -1.88 -13.67
CA LEU A 187 11.40 -1.55 -14.88
C LEU A 187 12.29 -1.10 -16.03
N GLY A 188 13.40 -0.41 -15.74
CA GLY A 188 14.43 -0.08 -16.72
C GLY A 188 15.05 -1.33 -17.36
N SER A 189 15.30 -2.39 -16.58
CA SER A 189 15.83 -3.66 -17.08
C SER A 189 14.86 -4.38 -18.03
N LEU A 190 13.56 -4.08 -17.95
CA LEU A 190 12.51 -4.61 -18.83
C LEU A 190 12.39 -3.83 -20.16
N GLY A 191 13.33 -2.91 -20.44
CA GLY A 191 13.36 -2.12 -21.65
C GLY A 191 12.31 -1.01 -21.68
N ILE A 192 11.88 -0.53 -20.50
CA ILE A 192 11.12 0.71 -20.36
C ILE A 192 12.15 1.84 -20.25
N ALA A 193 11.90 2.99 -20.90
CA ALA A 193 12.76 4.17 -20.82
C ALA A 193 12.67 4.87 -19.43
N ALA A 194 12.76 4.10 -18.36
CA ALA A 194 12.57 4.49 -16.97
C ALA A 194 13.74 5.29 -16.39
N ARG A 195 14.91 5.29 -17.05
CA ARG A 195 16.11 6.00 -16.57
C ARG A 195 15.95 7.52 -16.49
N ARG A 196 15.03 8.09 -17.27
CA ARG A 196 14.70 9.53 -17.27
C ARG A 196 13.48 9.86 -16.41
N ASP A 197 12.81 8.85 -15.86
CA ASP A 197 11.64 9.05 -15.04
C ASP A 197 12.03 9.39 -13.60
N PHE A 198 11.11 10.02 -12.90
CA PHE A 198 11.37 10.54 -11.56
C PHE A 198 11.30 9.44 -10.50
N VAL A 199 12.09 9.61 -9.45
CA VAL A 199 11.98 8.81 -8.22
C VAL A 199 11.53 9.76 -7.12
N TYR A 200 10.40 9.45 -6.51
CA TYR A 200 9.80 10.17 -5.41
C TYR A 200 9.42 9.16 -4.33
N PRO A 201 9.41 9.55 -3.04
CA PRO A 201 9.09 8.63 -1.96
C PRO A 201 7.63 8.15 -2.06
N ASP A 202 7.25 7.22 -1.17
CA ASP A 202 5.89 6.72 -1.08
C ASP A 202 4.91 7.86 -0.73
N LEU A 203 3.73 7.84 -1.36
CA LEU A 203 2.73 8.91 -1.25
C LEU A 203 2.25 9.12 0.19
N VAL A 204 2.31 8.08 1.02
CA VAL A 204 1.94 8.15 2.45
C VAL A 204 2.70 9.25 3.18
N PHE A 205 3.95 9.56 2.81
CA PHE A 205 4.69 10.65 3.45
C PHE A 205 4.05 12.03 3.27
N SER A 206 3.20 12.23 2.26
CA SER A 206 2.46 13.49 2.06
C SER A 206 1.20 13.61 2.93
N PHE A 207 0.75 12.51 3.55
CA PHE A 207 -0.43 12.53 4.40
C PHE A 207 -0.24 13.50 5.58
N PRO A 208 -1.21 14.35 5.94
CA PRO A 208 -1.08 15.26 7.08
C PRO A 208 -0.77 14.45 8.34
N ARG A 209 0.25 14.89 9.09
CA ARG A 209 0.51 14.30 10.40
C ARG A 209 -0.70 14.63 11.29
N PRO A 210 -1.43 13.65 11.81
CA PRO A 210 -2.48 13.96 12.77
C PRO A 210 -1.84 14.70 13.95
N ALA A 211 -2.57 15.63 14.54
CA ALA A 211 -2.20 16.21 15.82
C ALA A 211 -2.29 15.08 16.86
N ILE A 212 -1.21 14.34 17.01
CA ILE A 212 -1.13 13.20 17.93
C ILE A 212 -1.22 13.79 19.33
N ARG A 213 -2.38 13.62 19.97
CA ARG A 213 -2.44 13.70 21.43
C ARG A 213 -1.54 12.60 21.95
N ARG A 214 -0.37 12.98 22.47
CA ARG A 214 0.39 12.10 23.35
C ARG A 214 -0.51 11.82 24.54
N GLU A 215 -1.12 10.64 24.57
CA GLU A 215 -1.67 10.14 25.82
C GLU A 215 -0.52 10.12 26.84
N PRO A 216 -0.79 10.45 28.11
CA PRO A 216 0.24 10.43 29.14
C PRO A 216 0.96 9.08 29.08
N ARG A 217 2.31 9.11 29.07
CA ARG A 217 3.15 7.90 29.01
C ARG A 217 2.51 6.83 29.89
N HIS A 218 2.18 5.68 29.31
CA HIS A 218 1.66 4.57 30.09
C HIS A 218 2.60 4.37 31.28
N ARG A 219 2.02 4.27 32.48
CA ARG A 219 2.78 4.14 33.75
C ARG A 219 3.67 2.89 33.80
N THR A 220 3.63 2.04 32.76
CA THR A 220 4.19 0.69 32.72
C THR A 220 5.51 0.56 31.93
N GLY A 221 6.09 1.63 31.37
CA GLY A 221 7.41 1.59 30.70
C GLY A 221 7.34 1.83 29.18
N PRO A 222 8.48 1.67 28.46
CA PRO A 222 8.55 1.94 27.02
C PRO A 222 7.64 1.01 26.22
N VAL A 223 6.92 1.56 25.24
CA VAL A 223 5.97 0.84 24.39
C VAL A 223 6.62 0.46 23.07
N VAL A 224 6.69 -0.83 22.76
CA VAL A 224 7.18 -1.37 21.49
C VAL A 224 6.00 -1.77 20.62
N GLY A 225 5.90 -1.18 19.44
CA GLY A 225 4.90 -1.54 18.44
C GLY A 225 5.37 -2.73 17.60
N LEU A 226 4.66 -3.84 17.60
CA LEU A 226 5.00 -5.04 16.85
C LEU A 226 4.03 -5.26 15.67
N GLY A 227 4.47 -4.93 14.46
CA GLY A 227 3.72 -5.15 13.24
C GLY A 227 3.83 -6.57 12.71
N LEU A 228 2.73 -7.31 12.76
CA LEU A 228 2.65 -8.70 12.30
C LEU A 228 2.03 -8.81 10.91
N MET A 229 2.29 -9.95 10.26
CA MET A 229 1.75 -10.28 8.95
C MET A 229 1.51 -11.79 8.86
N GLU A 230 0.41 -12.19 8.24
CA GLU A 230 0.18 -13.59 7.89
C GLU A 230 1.03 -13.95 6.65
N TYR A 231 2.19 -14.60 6.87
CA TYR A 231 3.15 -14.93 5.81
C TYR A 231 3.37 -16.44 5.67
N TYR A 232 3.11 -16.97 4.46
CA TYR A 232 3.23 -18.40 4.12
C TYR A 232 4.34 -18.70 3.09
N GLY A 233 5.25 -17.75 2.82
CA GLY A 233 6.19 -17.87 1.70
C GLY A 233 5.52 -17.76 0.32
N ARG A 234 6.33 -17.60 -0.75
CA ARG A 234 5.82 -17.47 -2.13
C ARG A 234 6.00 -18.78 -2.90
N GLY A 235 4.94 -19.20 -3.60
CA GLY A 235 4.99 -20.36 -4.50
C GLY A 235 5.13 -21.70 -3.77
N CYS A 236 5.03 -21.68 -2.45
CA CYS A 236 5.12 -22.86 -1.60
C CYS A 236 3.83 -23.70 -1.74
N ARG A 237 3.96 -25.02 -1.67
CA ARG A 237 2.80 -25.89 -1.45
C ARG A 237 2.13 -25.51 -0.12
N PRO A 238 0.80 -25.65 0.04
CA PRO A 238 0.09 -25.23 1.25
C PRO A 238 0.70 -25.77 2.55
N GLU A 239 1.21 -27.00 2.54
CA GLU A 239 1.88 -27.62 3.70
C GLU A 239 3.19 -26.92 4.06
N HIS A 240 4.05 -26.67 3.08
CA HIS A 240 5.32 -25.97 3.31
C HIS A 240 5.09 -24.52 3.73
N GLY A 241 4.08 -23.86 3.16
CA GLY A 241 3.73 -22.51 3.57
C GLY A 241 3.29 -22.42 5.03
N ARG A 242 2.49 -23.40 5.51
CA ARG A 242 2.12 -23.48 6.92
C ARG A 242 3.34 -23.65 7.84
N ALA A 243 4.32 -24.45 7.44
CA ALA A 243 5.55 -24.60 8.20
C ALA A 243 6.32 -23.27 8.32
N ILE A 244 6.47 -22.53 7.23
CA ILE A 244 7.09 -21.19 7.22
C ILE A 244 6.34 -20.23 8.17
N TYR A 245 5.01 -20.21 8.10
CA TYR A 245 4.19 -19.39 8.97
C TYR A 245 4.40 -19.72 10.45
N HIS A 246 4.33 -21.01 10.80
CA HIS A 246 4.55 -21.45 12.18
C HIS A 246 5.96 -21.09 12.68
N GLU A 247 6.99 -21.30 11.87
CA GLU A 247 8.36 -20.92 12.24
C GLU A 247 8.50 -19.41 12.48
N TYR A 248 7.89 -18.58 11.62
CA TYR A 248 7.85 -17.13 11.80
C TYR A 248 7.16 -16.74 13.12
N ILE A 249 5.97 -17.29 13.40
CA ILE A 249 5.24 -17.01 14.64
C ILE A 249 6.04 -17.46 15.87
N GLU A 250 6.70 -18.62 15.82
CA GLU A 250 7.55 -19.12 16.92
C GLU A 250 8.72 -18.18 17.22
N LYS A 251 9.41 -17.69 16.18
CA LYS A 251 10.53 -16.76 16.30
C LYS A 251 10.09 -15.40 16.86
N VAL A 252 8.98 -14.87 16.35
CA VAL A 252 8.40 -13.62 16.85
C VAL A 252 7.92 -13.77 18.29
N THR A 253 7.30 -14.90 18.63
CA THR A 253 6.87 -15.19 20.02
C THR A 253 8.06 -15.21 20.97
N THR A 254 9.19 -15.77 20.57
CA THR A 254 10.43 -15.73 21.37
C THR A 254 10.89 -14.29 21.64
N PHE A 255 10.85 -13.43 20.62
CA PHE A 255 11.18 -12.01 20.78
C PHE A 255 10.19 -11.27 21.69
N VAL A 256 8.89 -11.53 21.56
CA VAL A 256 7.85 -10.91 22.41
C VAL A 256 7.98 -11.35 23.86
N ALA A 257 8.21 -12.65 24.10
CA ALA A 257 8.43 -13.16 25.45
C ALA A 257 9.63 -12.46 26.12
N TRP A 258 10.72 -12.28 25.38
CA TRP A 258 11.91 -11.57 25.86
C TRP A 258 11.61 -10.09 26.19
N LEU A 259 10.84 -9.38 25.36
CA LEU A 259 10.41 -8.00 25.63
C LEU A 259 9.60 -7.92 26.93
N LEU A 260 8.59 -8.79 27.08
CA LEU A 260 7.70 -8.79 28.24
C LEU A 260 8.46 -9.11 29.54
N GLN A 261 9.40 -10.08 29.50
CA GLN A 261 10.25 -10.43 30.64
C GLN A 261 11.17 -9.30 31.10
N ARG A 262 11.56 -8.39 30.19
CA ARG A 262 12.37 -7.21 30.51
C ARG A 262 11.55 -5.98 30.90
N GLY A 263 10.24 -6.11 31.01
CA GLY A 263 9.36 -5.02 31.42
C GLY A 263 9.03 -4.03 30.29
N TYR A 264 9.18 -4.42 29.03
CA TYR A 264 8.62 -3.64 27.92
C TYR A 264 7.11 -3.83 27.85
N THR A 265 6.40 -2.80 27.38
CA THR A 265 5.00 -2.95 26.96
C THR A 265 4.97 -3.24 25.47
N VAL A 266 4.35 -4.34 25.06
CA VAL A 266 4.25 -4.75 23.66
C VAL A 266 2.86 -4.45 23.14
N ARG A 267 2.77 -3.64 22.08
CA ARG A 267 1.53 -3.39 21.35
C ARG A 267 1.55 -4.15 20.03
N LEU A 268 0.63 -5.10 19.86
CA LEU A 268 0.47 -5.81 18.60
C LEU A 268 -0.24 -4.90 17.59
N LEU A 269 0.32 -4.83 16.38
CA LEU A 269 -0.16 -4.00 15.28
C LEU A 269 -0.45 -4.87 14.06
N ILE A 270 -1.57 -4.60 13.40
CA ILE A 270 -1.97 -5.25 12.14
C ILE A 270 -1.95 -4.21 11.02
N GLY A 271 -1.66 -4.63 9.78
CA GLY A 271 -1.77 -3.76 8.61
C GLY A 271 -2.86 -4.19 7.62
N ASP A 272 -3.56 -5.27 7.93
CA ASP A 272 -4.63 -5.85 7.14
C ASP A 272 -5.65 -6.50 8.08
N VAL A 273 -6.86 -5.96 8.10
CA VAL A 273 -7.89 -6.37 9.06
C VAL A 273 -8.31 -7.83 8.82
N VAL A 274 -8.34 -8.26 7.56
CA VAL A 274 -8.84 -9.57 7.15
C VAL A 274 -7.81 -10.66 7.40
N TYR A 275 -6.54 -10.40 7.06
CA TYR A 275 -5.50 -11.43 7.07
C TYR A 275 -4.63 -11.41 8.34
N ASP A 276 -4.25 -10.24 8.84
CA ASP A 276 -3.19 -10.17 9.85
C ASP A 276 -3.70 -10.39 11.28
N SER A 277 -5.01 -10.30 11.53
CA SER A 277 -5.62 -10.52 12.87
C SER A 277 -5.25 -11.89 13.46
N ARG A 278 -5.19 -12.91 12.62
CA ARG A 278 -4.80 -14.27 13.01
C ARG A 278 -3.37 -14.36 13.54
N ALA A 279 -2.44 -13.62 12.93
CA ALA A 279 -1.04 -13.64 13.36
C ALA A 279 -0.88 -13.09 14.78
N SER A 280 -1.64 -12.05 15.13
CA SER A 280 -1.68 -11.51 16.50
C SER A 280 -2.26 -12.52 17.49
N ASP A 281 -3.38 -13.15 17.15
CA ASP A 281 -4.02 -14.16 17.99
C ASP A 281 -3.12 -15.38 18.21
N ASP A 282 -2.43 -15.84 17.17
CA ASP A 282 -1.51 -16.98 17.25
C ASP A 282 -0.30 -16.66 18.16
N VAL A 283 0.25 -15.44 18.12
CA VAL A 283 1.31 -15.03 19.05
C VAL A 283 0.81 -15.04 20.49
N ILE A 284 -0.40 -14.51 20.75
CA ILE A 284 -1.01 -14.54 22.10
C ILE A 284 -1.22 -15.99 22.55
N GLY A 285 -1.71 -16.86 21.67
CA GLY A 285 -1.89 -18.29 21.94
C GLY A 285 -0.57 -18.96 22.33
N ARG A 286 0.50 -18.72 21.57
CA ARG A 286 1.83 -19.30 21.83
C ARG A 286 2.46 -18.79 23.12
N LEU A 287 2.26 -17.52 23.49
CA LEU A 287 2.71 -17.00 24.79
C LEU A 287 2.05 -17.75 25.96
N LYS A 288 0.75 -18.06 25.84
CA LYS A 288 -0.01 -18.83 26.84
C LYS A 288 0.47 -20.28 26.90
N GLU A 289 0.65 -20.94 25.75
CA GLU A 289 1.15 -22.32 25.68
C GLU A 289 2.55 -22.47 26.31
N ARG A 290 3.42 -21.47 26.13
CA ARG A 290 4.77 -21.42 26.72
C ARG A 290 4.77 -21.04 28.20
N HIS A 291 3.61 -20.76 28.81
CA HIS A 291 3.48 -20.36 30.21
C HIS A 291 4.40 -19.17 30.57
N VAL A 292 4.58 -18.22 29.64
CA VAL A 292 5.41 -17.05 29.87
C VAL A 292 4.74 -16.19 30.94
N VAL A 293 5.42 -15.96 32.05
CA VAL A 293 4.93 -15.11 33.14
C VAL A 293 5.21 -13.65 32.78
N TYR A 294 4.16 -12.86 32.59
CA TYR A 294 4.22 -11.42 32.38
C TYR A 294 2.95 -10.77 32.93
N ASP A 295 3.02 -9.46 33.19
CA ASP A 295 1.86 -8.65 33.54
C ASP A 295 1.00 -8.45 32.27
N GLU A 296 -0.23 -8.97 32.27
CA GLU A 296 -1.14 -8.90 31.12
C GLU A 296 -1.39 -7.47 30.64
N SER A 297 -1.28 -6.46 31.53
CA SER A 297 -1.43 -5.04 31.16
C SER A 297 -0.32 -4.54 30.23
N ARG A 298 0.80 -5.27 30.12
CA ARG A 298 1.93 -4.98 29.23
C ARG A 298 1.73 -5.49 27.82
N LEU A 299 0.74 -6.35 27.56
CA LEU A 299 0.42 -6.82 26.22
C LEU A 299 -0.84 -6.14 25.72
N ILE A 300 -0.69 -5.17 24.82
CA ILE A 300 -1.80 -4.43 24.24
C ILE A 300 -2.18 -5.03 22.90
N HIS A 301 -3.37 -5.61 22.85
CA HIS A 301 -4.03 -6.05 21.62
C HIS A 301 -5.34 -5.29 21.46
N GLY A 302 -5.36 -4.32 20.54
CA GLY A 302 -6.54 -3.50 20.26
C GLY A 302 -6.94 -3.62 18.81
N PRO A 303 -8.25 -3.74 18.50
CA PRO A 303 -8.70 -3.83 17.12
C PRO A 303 -8.32 -2.56 16.34
N VAL A 304 -7.98 -2.73 15.07
CA VAL A 304 -7.74 -1.64 14.13
C VAL A 304 -8.66 -1.82 12.94
N SER A 305 -9.50 -0.83 12.68
CA SER A 305 -10.44 -0.84 11.54
C SER A 305 -10.26 0.36 10.60
N SER A 306 -9.37 1.29 10.93
CA SER A 306 -9.07 2.47 10.11
C SER A 306 -7.59 2.87 10.12
N VAL A 307 -7.19 3.64 9.12
CA VAL A 307 -5.84 4.22 9.00
C VAL A 307 -5.52 5.12 10.20
N ASP A 308 -6.48 5.94 10.63
CA ASP A 308 -6.29 6.86 11.77
C ASP A 308 -6.03 6.11 13.08
N GLN A 309 -6.70 4.97 13.29
CA GLN A 309 -6.45 4.09 14.43
C GLN A 309 -5.05 3.49 14.37
N LEU A 310 -4.61 2.99 13.20
CA LEU A 310 -3.26 2.46 13.02
C LEU A 310 -2.20 3.53 13.29
N ILE A 311 -2.38 4.74 12.73
CA ILE A 311 -1.48 5.87 12.96
C ILE A 311 -1.45 6.24 14.46
N SER A 312 -2.59 6.26 15.13
CA SER A 312 -2.67 6.55 16.56
C SER A 312 -1.92 5.51 17.40
N GLN A 313 -2.08 4.22 17.08
CA GLN A 313 -1.36 3.14 17.76
C GLN A 313 0.15 3.19 17.52
N LEU A 314 0.59 3.46 16.29
CA LEU A 314 2.00 3.66 15.96
C LEU A 314 2.58 4.90 16.67
N ALA A 315 1.80 5.97 16.78
CA ALA A 315 2.23 7.19 17.44
C ALA A 315 2.47 7.00 18.95
N GLN A 316 1.73 6.07 19.58
CA GLN A 316 1.91 5.65 20.97
C GLN A 316 3.10 4.69 21.18
N SER A 317 3.72 4.20 20.12
CA SER A 317 4.91 3.34 20.19
C SER A 317 6.19 4.19 20.21
N GLU A 318 7.20 3.78 20.96
CA GLU A 318 8.52 4.42 21.01
C GLU A 318 9.44 3.85 19.93
N ILE A 319 9.49 2.52 19.84
CA ILE A 319 10.20 1.77 18.80
C ILE A 319 9.20 0.84 18.10
N VAL A 320 9.34 0.66 16.80
CA VAL A 320 8.48 -0.25 16.03
C VAL A 320 9.32 -1.38 15.43
N VAL A 321 8.87 -2.62 15.63
CA VAL A 321 9.42 -3.80 14.94
C VAL A 321 8.31 -4.33 14.04
N ALA A 322 8.51 -4.40 12.73
CA ALA A 322 7.41 -4.76 11.83
C ALA A 322 7.83 -5.53 10.59
N SER A 323 7.02 -6.55 10.25
CA SER A 323 7.12 -7.26 8.98
C SER A 323 6.31 -6.57 7.88
N ARG A 324 5.09 -6.12 8.19
CA ARG A 324 4.20 -5.44 7.23
C ARG A 324 4.80 -4.11 6.75
N PHE A 325 4.90 -3.92 5.43
CA PHE A 325 5.56 -2.76 4.81
C PHE A 325 4.96 -1.42 5.26
N HIS A 326 3.64 -1.30 5.34
CA HIS A 326 3.02 -0.03 5.70
C HIS A 326 3.12 0.30 7.19
N ASN A 327 3.31 -0.69 8.07
CA ASN A 327 3.61 -0.42 9.48
C ASN A 327 5.00 0.21 9.61
N VAL A 328 5.99 -0.29 8.86
CA VAL A 328 7.34 0.29 8.74
C VAL A 328 7.25 1.72 8.17
N LEU A 329 6.55 1.88 7.05
CA LEU A 329 6.41 3.16 6.36
C LEU A 329 5.74 4.23 7.24
N LEU A 330 4.62 3.90 7.88
CA LEU A 330 3.89 4.83 8.75
C LEU A 330 4.68 5.15 10.02
N ALA A 331 5.39 4.19 10.59
CA ALA A 331 6.30 4.45 11.72
C ALA A 331 7.38 5.49 11.33
N LEU A 332 8.00 5.34 10.15
CA LEU A 332 8.99 6.29 9.64
C LEU A 332 8.38 7.67 9.32
N MET A 333 7.16 7.71 8.76
CA MET A 333 6.40 8.96 8.57
C MET A 333 6.19 9.71 9.91
N LEU A 334 5.95 8.95 10.99
CA LEU A 334 5.81 9.42 12.37
C LEU A 334 7.15 9.59 13.10
N THR A 335 8.27 9.54 12.37
CA THR A 335 9.64 9.70 12.89
C THR A 335 9.96 8.74 14.04
N LYS A 336 9.40 7.52 13.98
CA LYS A 336 9.70 6.45 14.93
C LYS A 336 10.89 5.62 14.41
N PRO A 337 11.83 5.24 15.28
CA PRO A 337 12.84 4.25 14.94
C PRO A 337 12.19 2.89 14.65
N VAL A 338 12.69 2.19 13.62
CA VAL A 338 12.12 0.93 13.13
C VAL A 338 13.17 -0.16 13.00
N VAL A 339 12.85 -1.38 13.42
CA VAL A 339 13.49 -2.61 12.94
C VAL A 339 12.54 -3.31 11.97
N SER A 340 12.97 -3.56 10.74
CA SER A 340 12.13 -4.18 9.72
C SER A 340 12.43 -5.66 9.54
N ILE A 341 11.37 -6.47 9.51
CA ILE A 341 11.42 -7.85 9.05
C ILE A 341 10.98 -7.85 7.59
N SER A 342 11.93 -7.74 6.66
CA SER A 342 11.64 -7.69 5.23
C SER A 342 11.05 -9.01 4.75
N TYR A 343 9.92 -8.91 4.06
CA TYR A 343 9.32 -10.00 3.33
C TYR A 343 9.35 -9.67 1.85
N TYR A 344 9.37 -10.72 1.02
CA TYR A 344 9.18 -10.72 -0.43
C TYR A 344 9.34 -9.38 -1.18
N GLY A 345 10.35 -9.33 -2.07
CA GLY A 345 10.71 -8.12 -2.80
C GLY A 345 11.50 -7.18 -1.91
N ARG A 346 12.54 -6.54 -2.45
CA ARG A 346 13.48 -5.73 -1.65
C ARG A 346 12.90 -4.38 -1.21
N LYS A 347 11.58 -4.26 -1.10
CA LYS A 347 10.86 -3.01 -0.81
C LYS A 347 11.12 -2.49 0.60
N ASN A 348 11.07 -3.38 1.60
CA ASN A 348 11.41 -3.01 2.99
C ASN A 348 12.90 -2.62 3.06
N GLU A 349 13.78 -3.43 2.47
CA GLU A 349 15.23 -3.16 2.43
C GLU A 349 15.55 -1.82 1.76
N ALA A 350 14.93 -1.52 0.62
CA ALA A 350 15.12 -0.26 -0.09
C ALA A 350 14.68 0.93 0.77
N LEU A 351 13.49 0.86 1.37
CA LEU A 351 12.99 1.91 2.26
C LEU A 351 13.91 2.10 3.47
N MET A 352 14.30 1.02 4.15
CA MET A 352 15.20 1.08 5.30
C MET A 352 16.56 1.67 4.93
N ALA A 353 17.11 1.29 3.77
CA ALA A 353 18.37 1.84 3.29
C ALA A 353 18.29 3.34 2.95
N GLU A 354 17.23 3.78 2.28
CA GLU A 354 17.03 5.20 1.98
C GLU A 354 16.83 6.04 3.26
N MET A 355 16.25 5.46 4.30
CA MET A 355 16.10 6.07 5.62
C MET A 355 17.32 5.90 6.54
N GLY A 356 18.45 5.38 6.05
CA GLY A 356 19.68 5.21 6.83
C GLY A 356 19.61 4.12 7.91
N LEU A 357 18.65 3.20 7.83
CA LEU A 357 18.39 2.13 8.78
C LEU A 357 18.65 0.73 8.18
N ALA A 358 19.51 0.63 7.17
CA ALA A 358 19.80 -0.64 6.47
C ALA A 358 20.25 -1.77 7.43
N GLU A 359 20.98 -1.42 8.49
CA GLU A 359 21.48 -2.38 9.50
C GLU A 359 20.36 -2.95 10.39
N TYR A 360 19.20 -2.29 10.49
CA TYR A 360 18.03 -2.69 11.27
C TYR A 360 17.00 -3.42 10.40
N CYS A 361 17.46 -4.22 9.44
CA CYS A 361 16.60 -4.99 8.54
C CYS A 361 17.04 -6.46 8.49
N GLN A 362 16.10 -7.38 8.68
CA GLN A 362 16.32 -8.82 8.50
C GLN A 362 15.30 -9.39 7.52
N ARG A 363 15.71 -10.35 6.70
CA ARG A 363 14.77 -11.09 5.86
C ARG A 363 13.98 -12.07 6.72
N ILE A 364 12.67 -12.18 6.45
CA ILE A 364 11.78 -13.10 7.16
C ILE A 364 12.22 -14.57 7.03
N ASP A 365 12.79 -14.92 5.88
CA ASP A 365 13.29 -16.28 5.61
C ASP A 365 14.53 -16.62 6.46
N ASP A 366 15.34 -15.60 6.80
CA ASP A 366 16.58 -15.71 7.57
C ASP A 366 16.44 -15.12 8.98
N LEU A 367 15.19 -15.00 9.48
CA LEU A 367 14.90 -14.32 10.73
C LEU A 367 15.56 -15.06 11.90
N ASP A 368 16.34 -14.32 12.70
CA ASP A 368 16.98 -14.82 13.91
C ASP A 368 16.53 -13.94 15.11
N PRO A 369 15.84 -14.52 16.12
CA PRO A 369 15.42 -13.78 17.32
C PRO A 369 16.58 -13.15 18.11
N GLY A 370 17.74 -13.81 18.20
CA GLY A 370 18.92 -13.29 18.89
C GLY A 370 19.47 -12.06 18.19
N ARG A 371 19.63 -12.13 16.86
CA ARG A 371 20.02 -10.97 16.05
C ARG A 371 18.97 -9.86 16.11
N LEU A 372 17.68 -10.20 16.17
CA LEU A 372 16.60 -9.22 16.29
C LEU A 372 16.67 -8.46 17.62
N ILE A 373 17.01 -9.16 18.70
CA ILE A 373 17.29 -8.57 20.01
C ILE A 373 18.47 -7.60 19.94
N GLU A 374 19.59 -8.01 19.33
CA GLU A 374 20.77 -7.16 19.17
C GLU A 374 20.46 -5.88 18.39
N GLN A 375 19.75 -6.00 17.27
CA GLN A 375 19.32 -4.85 16.47
C GLN A 375 18.37 -3.93 17.25
N PHE A 376 17.44 -4.50 18.04
CA PHE A 376 16.52 -3.74 18.85
C PHE A 376 17.25 -2.91 19.93
N LEU A 377 18.16 -3.54 20.67
CA LEU A 377 18.96 -2.86 21.71
C LEU A 377 19.85 -1.75 21.11
N ALA A 378 20.54 -2.05 20.01
CA ALA A 378 21.36 -1.05 19.32
C ALA A 378 20.53 0.15 18.80
N LEU A 379 19.30 -0.11 18.36
CA LEU A 379 18.38 0.94 17.92
C LEU A 379 17.84 1.77 19.10
N GLU A 380 17.55 1.13 20.23
CA GLU A 380 17.12 1.78 21.47
C GLU A 380 18.18 2.79 21.95
N GLU A 381 19.44 2.38 22.02
CA GLU A 381 20.56 3.25 22.40
C GLU A 381 20.73 4.47 21.48
N ARG A 382 20.43 4.30 20.18
CA ARG A 382 20.57 5.36 19.17
C ARG A 382 19.31 6.19 18.98
N THR A 383 18.21 5.89 19.65
CA THR A 383 16.90 6.51 19.39
C THR A 383 16.93 8.03 19.50
N GLU A 384 17.57 8.58 20.54
CA GLU A 384 17.67 10.04 20.71
C GLU A 384 18.50 10.71 19.62
N THR A 385 19.56 10.06 19.16
CA THR A 385 20.43 10.56 18.08
C THR A 385 19.81 10.42 16.69
N LEU A 386 18.97 9.40 16.48
CA LEU A 386 18.31 9.12 15.20
C LEU A 386 17.07 9.99 14.98
N ALA A 387 16.38 10.41 16.04
CA ALA A 387 15.13 11.15 15.93
C ALA A 387 15.25 12.44 15.08
N PRO A 388 16.25 13.32 15.27
CA PRO A 388 16.43 14.50 14.41
C PRO A 388 16.70 14.14 12.95
N TYR A 389 17.50 13.10 12.70
CA TYR A 389 17.82 12.64 11.36
C TYR A 389 16.58 12.09 10.63
N LEU A 390 15.78 11.26 11.31
CA LEU A 390 14.53 10.74 10.75
C LEU A 390 13.51 11.85 10.49
N ALA A 391 13.44 12.86 11.38
CA ALA A 391 12.60 14.03 11.17
C ALA A 391 13.02 14.82 9.93
N GLN A 392 14.32 15.10 9.77
CA GLN A 392 14.85 15.76 8.58
C GLN A 392 14.52 14.96 7.30
N LYS A 393 14.76 13.63 7.31
CA LYS A 393 14.45 12.77 6.17
C LYS A 393 12.96 12.76 5.83
N SER A 394 12.09 12.72 6.83
CA SER A 394 10.65 12.81 6.64
C SER A 394 10.25 14.13 5.97
N GLU A 395 10.84 15.27 6.36
CA GLU A 395 10.59 16.56 5.70
C GLU A 395 11.15 16.63 4.27
N GLU A 396 12.34 16.06 4.02
CA GLU A 396 12.89 15.94 2.66
C GLU A 396 11.93 15.18 1.74
N TYR A 397 11.31 14.12 2.26
CA TYR A 397 10.34 13.31 1.53
C TYR A 397 9.03 14.07 1.27
N ARG A 398 8.54 14.82 2.26
CA ARG A 398 7.36 15.69 2.08
C ARG A 398 7.59 16.74 1.01
N ALA A 399 8.71 17.46 1.09
CA ALA A 399 9.07 18.48 0.11
C ALA A 399 9.24 17.88 -1.31
N ALA A 400 9.75 16.65 -1.42
CA ALA A 400 9.82 15.95 -2.70
C ALA A 400 8.43 15.64 -3.27
N LEU A 401 7.49 15.18 -2.44
CA LEU A 401 6.12 14.91 -2.86
C LEU A 401 5.35 16.18 -3.22
N GLU A 402 5.57 17.28 -2.50
CA GLU A 402 5.01 18.57 -2.86
C GLU A 402 5.47 19.00 -4.26
N ARG A 403 6.78 18.90 -4.57
CA ARG A 403 7.30 19.14 -5.93
C ARG A 403 6.66 18.23 -6.97
N GLN A 404 6.43 16.96 -6.65
CA GLN A 404 5.74 16.03 -7.54
C GLN A 404 4.29 16.48 -7.81
N TYR A 405 3.51 16.79 -6.78
CA TYR A 405 2.12 17.19 -6.94
C TYR A 405 1.99 18.53 -7.66
N THR A 406 2.86 19.50 -7.35
CA THR A 406 2.97 20.75 -8.10
C THR A 406 3.27 20.50 -9.57
N ALA A 407 4.23 19.63 -9.90
CA ALA A 407 4.52 19.29 -11.30
C ALA A 407 3.33 18.63 -12.03
N ILE A 408 2.54 17.81 -11.33
CA ILE A 408 1.37 17.14 -11.89
C ILE A 408 0.19 18.10 -12.12
N PHE A 409 -0.08 18.98 -11.14
CA PHE A 409 -1.28 19.82 -11.13
C PHE A 409 -1.07 21.24 -11.67
N ASP A 410 0.10 21.86 -11.54
CA ASP A 410 0.35 23.21 -12.09
C ASP A 410 0.58 23.20 -13.61
N GLN A 411 1.06 22.08 -14.17
CA GLN A 411 1.10 21.87 -15.62
C GLN A 411 -0.28 21.55 -16.22
N ALA A 412 -1.36 21.78 -15.48
CA ALA A 412 -2.72 21.63 -15.96
C ALA A 412 -3.18 23.02 -16.45
N PRO A 413 -3.07 23.34 -17.76
CA PRO A 413 -3.34 24.69 -18.25
C PRO A 413 -4.83 24.99 -18.09
N ASP A 414 -5.18 25.87 -17.14
CA ASP A 414 -6.48 26.55 -17.09
C ASP A 414 -6.29 28.03 -16.74
N ARG A 415 -5.40 28.68 -17.48
CA ARG A 415 -5.52 30.11 -17.78
C ARG A 415 -5.43 30.29 -19.28
N ARG A 416 -6.53 30.05 -20.00
CA ARG A 416 -6.69 30.65 -21.33
C ARG A 416 -7.01 32.13 -21.12
N PRO A 417 -6.32 33.06 -21.80
CA PRO A 417 -6.69 34.47 -21.73
C PRO A 417 -8.10 34.60 -22.27
N GLU A 418 -8.96 35.28 -21.51
CA GLU A 418 -10.24 35.76 -22.03
C GLU A 418 -9.96 36.51 -23.32
N ARG A 419 -10.47 35.99 -24.44
CA ARG A 419 -10.58 36.80 -25.65
C ARG A 419 -11.60 37.87 -25.30
N GLY A 420 -11.09 39.06 -24.99
CA GLY A 420 -11.87 40.26 -24.76
C GLY A 420 -12.94 40.37 -25.83
N ALA A 421 -14.17 40.41 -25.36
CA ALA A 421 -15.34 40.65 -26.17
C ALA A 421 -15.20 42.01 -26.87
N HIS A 422 -15.66 42.03 -28.11
CA HIS A 422 -16.00 43.21 -28.88
C HIS A 422 -16.56 44.35 -28.00
N ALA A 423 -15.92 45.51 -28.03
CA ALA A 423 -16.58 46.78 -27.78
C ALA A 423 -16.96 47.38 -29.14
N VAL A 424 -18.26 47.40 -29.41
CA VAL A 424 -18.92 48.11 -30.51
C VAL A 424 -19.38 49.47 -29.98
N SER A 425 -19.07 50.53 -30.75
CA SER A 425 -19.60 51.92 -30.69
C SER A 425 -19.30 52.73 -29.42
N ARG A 426 -18.95 54.01 -29.48
CA ARG A 426 -19.33 55.08 -30.41
C ARG A 426 -18.15 55.95 -30.83
#